data_AF-A0A6L5JYC1-F1
#
_entry.id   AF-A0A6L5JYC1-F1
#
_cell.length_a   1.000
_cell.length_b   1.000
_cell.length_c   1.000
_cell.angle_alpha   90.00
_cell.angle_beta   90.00
_cell.angle_gamma   90.00
#
_symmetry.space_group_name_H-M   'P 1'
#
loop_
_entity.id
_entity.type
_entity.pdbx_description
1 polymer ?
#
loop_
_entity_poly.entity_id
_entity_poly.type
_entity_poly.pdbx_seq_one_letter_code
_entity_poly.pdbx_strand_id
1 'polypeptide(L)'
;MIAKPQVSVEKRIKVSQTEIPRESLAKALSIAEAIWENFAGKGAAPHDVALALDLSPTSGHWRNLCGTSIAYGLTEGGYNANTIELTALGRAIVAPTSEGEDIAAKVQAILKPRVMGEFYKKYDKAKFPKENIAENVLVSLGVPKERAAEAVGLVRENGLFSGVLRDTKTGLFVALGSPSPHVQTKESSSDEEDVPSVQPDAFELEEFAKKVSGVVETKTQAALEEKNTNVFISHGKNRKIVDQLKELLTFGKFTPIVSVEKDAASIPVPEKVFEDMRLCYAAVIHVDKEGEFLDADGNTHTRLNENVLIEIGAAIALYRKRFILLVETGVKLPSNLQGLYRCEYEGDQLDYAATMKLLKTFNEFR
;
A
#
# COMPACT_ATOMS: atom_id res chain seq x y z
N MET A 1 -52.21 -30.71 23.26
CA MET A 1 -51.26 -29.69 23.73
C MET A 1 -49.91 -29.96 23.07
N ILE A 2 -49.55 -29.19 22.05
CA ILE A 2 -48.27 -29.35 21.34
C ILE A 2 -47.24 -28.51 22.09
N ALA A 3 -46.25 -29.18 22.70
CA ALA A 3 -45.17 -28.54 23.44
C ALA A 3 -44.31 -27.71 22.48
N LYS A 4 -44.15 -26.42 22.79
CA LYS A 4 -43.21 -25.53 22.08
C LYS A 4 -41.77 -25.99 22.36
N PRO A 5 -40.91 -26.11 21.33
CA PRO A 5 -39.51 -26.45 21.55
C PRO A 5 -38.81 -25.32 22.31
N GLN A 6 -38.21 -25.66 23.46
CA GLN A 6 -37.32 -24.76 24.19
C GLN A 6 -36.02 -24.60 23.39
N VAL A 7 -35.84 -23.45 22.77
CA VAL A 7 -34.54 -23.06 22.21
C VAL A 7 -33.62 -22.73 23.38
N SER A 8 -32.64 -23.60 23.63
CA SER A 8 -31.57 -23.35 24.59
C SER A 8 -30.74 -22.16 24.12
N VAL A 9 -30.82 -21.04 24.85
CA VAL A 9 -29.99 -19.87 24.59
C VAL A 9 -28.56 -20.19 25.02
N GLU A 10 -27.69 -20.53 24.06
CA GLU A 10 -26.27 -20.73 24.34
C GLU A 10 -25.65 -19.47 24.95
N LYS A 11 -25.00 -19.64 26.09
CA LYS A 11 -24.35 -18.57 26.85
C LYS A 11 -23.14 -18.06 26.07
N ARG A 12 -23.29 -16.95 25.34
CA ARG A 12 -22.20 -16.30 24.60
C ARG A 12 -20.99 -16.07 25.51
N ILE A 13 -19.88 -16.73 25.18
CA ILE A 13 -18.60 -16.55 25.88
C ILE A 13 -18.10 -15.13 25.58
N LYS A 14 -18.07 -14.27 26.60
CA LYS A 14 -17.57 -12.89 26.49
C LYS A 14 -16.06 -12.88 26.67
N VAL A 15 -15.33 -12.58 25.59
CA VAL A 15 -13.89 -12.29 25.66
C VAL A 15 -13.69 -10.85 26.12
N SER A 16 -12.71 -10.64 27.01
CA SER A 16 -12.31 -9.30 27.47
C SER A 16 -11.69 -8.48 26.33
N GLN A 17 -11.87 -7.15 26.38
CA GLN A 17 -11.23 -6.20 25.46
C GLN A 17 -9.69 -6.27 25.54
N THR A 18 -9.15 -6.58 26.73
CA THR A 18 -7.70 -6.71 26.98
C THR A 18 -7.09 -7.95 26.31
N GLU A 19 -7.92 -8.96 26.04
CA GLU A 19 -7.51 -10.16 25.31
C GLU A 19 -7.56 -9.89 23.81
N ILE A 20 -8.73 -9.47 23.34
CA ILE A 20 -8.95 -9.01 21.96
C ILE A 20 -9.97 -7.87 21.95
N PRO A 21 -9.61 -6.69 21.42
CA PRO A 21 -10.53 -5.58 21.34
C PRO A 21 -11.72 -5.87 20.42
N ARG A 22 -12.80 -5.09 20.56
CA ARG A 22 -14.00 -5.16 19.70
C ARG A 22 -13.91 -4.25 18.48
N GLU A 23 -13.09 -3.21 18.57
CA GLU A 23 -12.93 -2.21 17.52
C GLU A 23 -11.44 -2.03 17.22
N SER A 24 -11.15 -1.44 16.06
CA SER A 24 -9.77 -1.27 15.58
C SER A 24 -9.04 -0.15 16.30
N LEU A 25 -7.71 -0.17 16.20
CA LEU A 25 -6.83 0.87 16.70
C LEU A 25 -7.20 2.23 16.10
N ALA A 26 -7.49 2.28 14.79
CA ALA A 26 -7.91 3.49 14.10
C ALA A 26 -9.15 4.12 14.77
N LYS A 27 -10.18 3.32 15.05
CA LYS A 27 -11.37 3.83 15.76
C LYS A 27 -11.03 4.27 17.18
N ALA A 28 -10.23 3.50 17.91
CA ALA A 28 -9.84 3.82 19.27
C ALA A 28 -9.00 5.10 19.38
N LEU A 29 -8.24 5.45 18.33
CA LEU A 29 -7.43 6.66 18.24
C LEU A 29 -8.27 7.93 18.20
N SER A 30 -9.50 7.89 17.71
CA SER A 30 -10.41 9.04 17.77
C SER A 30 -10.53 9.64 19.18
N ILE A 31 -10.51 8.81 20.24
CA ILE A 31 -10.51 9.30 21.62
C ILE A 31 -9.21 10.05 21.93
N ALA A 32 -8.07 9.52 21.51
CA ALA A 32 -6.78 10.14 21.77
C ALA A 32 -6.64 11.47 21.01
N GLU A 33 -7.07 11.51 19.75
CA GLU A 33 -7.13 12.70 18.90
C GLU A 33 -8.07 13.74 19.49
N ALA A 34 -9.27 13.35 19.93
CA ALA A 34 -10.21 14.28 20.56
C ALA A 34 -9.63 14.91 21.84
N ILE A 35 -8.91 14.13 22.66
CA ILE A 35 -8.24 14.66 23.87
C ILE A 35 -7.12 15.64 23.51
N TRP A 36 -6.38 15.37 22.44
CA TRP A 36 -5.32 16.25 21.97
C TRP A 36 -5.87 17.56 21.40
N GLU A 37 -6.79 17.48 20.44
CA GLU A 37 -7.32 18.62 19.69
C GLU A 37 -8.24 19.51 20.54
N ASN A 38 -9.14 18.92 21.33
CA ASN A 38 -10.16 19.69 22.05
C ASN A 38 -9.76 20.05 23.48
N PHE A 39 -8.80 19.33 24.08
CA PHE A 39 -8.44 19.47 25.50
C PHE A 39 -6.93 19.66 25.74
N ALA A 40 -6.18 20.03 24.69
CA ALA A 40 -4.74 20.29 24.74
C ALA A 40 -3.92 19.14 25.37
N GLY A 41 -4.41 17.90 25.23
CA GLY A 41 -3.74 16.70 25.74
C GLY A 41 -3.67 16.57 27.27
N LYS A 42 -4.44 17.37 28.03
CA LYS A 42 -4.48 17.33 29.52
C LYS A 42 -5.47 16.30 30.07
N GLY A 43 -6.29 15.72 29.21
CA GLY A 43 -7.41 14.86 29.61
C GLY A 43 -8.67 15.65 29.95
N ALA A 44 -9.81 14.95 29.94
CA ALA A 44 -11.12 15.55 30.17
C ALA A 44 -12.09 14.55 30.78
N ALA A 45 -13.23 15.03 31.29
CA ALA A 45 -14.25 14.14 31.83
C ALA A 45 -14.84 13.26 30.70
N PRO A 46 -15.22 11.99 30.97
CA PRO A 46 -15.68 11.08 29.92
C PRO A 46 -16.87 11.61 29.08
N HIS A 47 -17.75 12.40 29.67
CA HIS A 47 -18.89 12.96 28.95
C HIS A 47 -18.48 14.05 27.96
N ASP A 48 -17.51 14.88 28.32
CA ASP A 48 -16.99 15.92 27.44
C ASP A 48 -16.24 15.31 26.24
N VAL A 49 -15.44 14.27 26.48
CA VAL A 49 -14.74 13.54 25.40
C VAL A 49 -15.74 12.87 24.46
N ALA A 50 -16.82 12.29 24.98
CA ALA A 50 -17.87 11.70 24.16
C ALA A 50 -18.57 12.75 23.29
N LEU A 51 -18.89 13.92 23.85
CA LEU A 51 -19.52 15.02 23.11
C LEU A 51 -18.59 15.59 22.03
N ALA A 52 -17.29 15.69 22.29
CA ALA A 52 -16.29 16.10 21.31
C ALA A 52 -16.17 15.14 20.11
N LEU A 53 -16.67 13.91 20.25
CA LEU A 53 -16.74 12.89 19.20
C LEU A 53 -18.15 12.73 18.61
N ASP A 54 -19.08 13.64 18.95
CA ASP A 54 -20.50 13.53 18.59
C ASP A 54 -21.16 12.22 19.04
N LEU A 55 -20.67 11.63 20.14
CA LEU A 55 -21.19 10.40 20.72
C LEU A 55 -21.98 10.68 22.01
N SER A 56 -23.02 9.87 22.22
CA SER A 56 -23.73 9.88 23.50
C SER A 56 -22.89 9.22 24.60
N PRO A 57 -22.62 9.91 25.74
CA PRO A 57 -21.89 9.34 26.88
C PRO A 57 -22.56 8.12 27.51
N THR A 58 -23.85 7.90 27.23
CA THR A 58 -24.62 6.77 27.76
C THR A 58 -24.74 5.62 26.76
N SER A 59 -24.21 5.77 25.53
CA SER A 59 -24.30 4.76 24.49
C SER A 59 -23.42 3.53 24.78
N GLY A 60 -23.83 2.36 24.27
CA GLY A 60 -23.03 1.13 24.37
C GLY A 60 -21.74 1.22 23.55
N HIS A 61 -21.79 1.91 22.41
CA HIS A 61 -20.63 2.14 21.54
C HIS A 61 -19.55 2.96 22.26
N TRP A 62 -19.91 4.08 22.90
CA TRP A 62 -18.98 4.89 23.70
C TRP A 62 -18.24 4.07 24.77
N ARG A 63 -18.98 3.25 25.55
CA ARG A 63 -18.37 2.39 26.58
C ARG A 63 -17.41 1.37 25.99
N ASN A 64 -17.76 0.80 24.82
CA ASN A 64 -16.88 -0.14 24.13
C ASN A 64 -15.62 0.56 23.62
N LEU A 65 -15.77 1.74 23.01
CA LEU A 65 -14.66 2.52 22.46
C LEU A 65 -13.65 2.91 23.54
N CYS A 66 -14.13 3.36 24.71
CA CYS A 66 -13.28 3.60 25.88
C CYS A 66 -12.50 2.35 26.29
N GLY A 67 -13.18 1.20 26.38
CA GLY A 67 -12.55 -0.07 26.73
C GLY A 67 -11.51 -0.53 25.70
N THR A 68 -11.75 -0.26 24.42
CA THR A 68 -10.83 -0.53 23.31
C THR A 68 -9.61 0.41 23.38
N SER A 69 -9.81 1.69 23.67
CA SER A 69 -8.72 2.68 23.83
C SER A 69 -7.76 2.30 24.96
N ILE A 70 -8.31 1.85 26.10
CA ILE A 70 -7.51 1.31 27.21
C ILE A 70 -6.78 0.03 26.79
N ALA A 71 -7.43 -0.88 26.05
CA ALA A 71 -6.83 -2.15 25.64
C ALA A 71 -5.62 -1.96 24.70
N TYR A 72 -5.65 -0.94 23.85
CA TYR A 72 -4.49 -0.52 23.04
C TYR A 72 -3.48 0.33 23.81
N GLY A 73 -3.79 0.71 25.06
CA GLY A 73 -2.94 1.53 25.91
C GLY A 73 -2.85 2.98 25.47
N LEU A 74 -3.87 3.52 24.80
CA LEU A 74 -3.90 4.90 24.33
C LEU A 74 -4.28 5.87 25.46
N THR A 75 -5.22 5.47 26.30
CA THR A 75 -5.73 6.28 27.40
C THR A 75 -5.72 5.55 28.73
N GLU A 76 -5.67 6.33 29.81
CA GLU A 76 -6.02 5.91 31.16
C GLU A 76 -7.40 6.49 31.52
N GLY A 77 -8.19 5.71 32.27
CA GLY A 77 -9.58 6.06 32.57
C GLY A 77 -10.55 5.61 31.47
N GLY A 78 -11.65 5.00 31.91
CA GLY A 78 -12.74 4.55 31.05
C GLY A 78 -13.96 5.45 31.13
N TYR A 79 -15.06 5.00 30.54
CA TYR A 79 -16.34 5.74 30.53
C TYR A 79 -16.89 6.10 31.92
N ASN A 80 -16.44 5.41 32.97
CA ASN A 80 -16.85 5.60 34.36
C ASN A 80 -15.74 6.22 35.24
N ALA A 81 -14.62 6.64 34.67
CA ALA A 81 -13.56 7.34 35.39
C ALA A 81 -13.92 8.82 35.61
N ASN A 82 -13.18 9.47 36.51
CA ASN A 82 -13.33 10.92 36.70
C ASN A 82 -12.78 11.71 35.50
N THR A 83 -11.67 11.24 34.95
CA THR A 83 -10.97 11.80 33.79
C THR A 83 -10.53 10.68 32.85
N ILE A 84 -10.45 10.99 31.56
CA ILE A 84 -9.77 10.19 30.54
C ILE A 84 -8.54 10.98 30.10
N GLU A 85 -7.37 10.38 30.25
CA GLU A 85 -6.07 11.01 30.01
C GLU A 85 -5.27 10.23 28.98
N LEU A 86 -4.44 10.92 28.19
CA LEU A 86 -3.51 10.27 27.26
C LEU A 86 -2.37 9.60 28.03
N THR A 87 -2.11 8.33 27.73
CA THR A 87 -0.86 7.68 28.15
C THR A 87 0.32 8.27 27.37
N ALA A 88 1.55 7.95 27.79
CA ALA A 88 2.74 8.25 26.99
C ALA A 88 2.67 7.64 25.59
N LEU A 89 2.07 6.44 25.46
CA LEU A 89 1.91 5.75 24.17
C LEU A 89 0.88 6.44 23.29
N GLY A 90 -0.29 6.81 23.83
CA GLY A 90 -1.31 7.56 23.09
C GLY A 90 -0.79 8.90 22.62
N ARG A 91 -0.05 9.62 23.49
CA ARG A 91 0.60 10.89 23.15
C ARG A 91 1.63 10.74 22.03
N ALA A 92 2.45 9.70 22.05
CA ALA A 92 3.44 9.45 21.00
C ALA A 92 2.80 9.22 19.62
N ILE A 93 1.54 8.74 19.56
CA ILE A 93 0.82 8.56 18.29
C ILE A 93 0.25 9.88 17.76
N VAL A 94 -0.39 10.68 18.63
CA VAL A 94 -1.11 11.91 18.20
C VAL A 94 -0.24 13.16 18.20
N ALA A 95 0.86 13.16 18.96
CA ALA A 95 1.79 14.27 19.08
C ALA A 95 3.25 13.77 19.09
N PRO A 96 3.72 13.13 17.99
CA PRO A 96 5.09 12.66 17.88
C PRO A 96 6.09 13.83 17.92
N THR A 97 7.21 13.63 18.58
CA THR A 97 8.30 14.61 18.72
C THR A 97 9.47 14.33 17.78
N SER A 98 9.47 13.15 17.16
CA SER A 98 10.50 12.70 16.22
C SER A 98 9.89 11.91 15.06
N GLU A 99 10.58 11.93 13.92
CA GLU A 99 10.11 11.20 12.73
C GLU A 99 10.00 9.69 12.99
N GLY A 100 8.83 9.12 12.69
CA GLY A 100 8.55 7.69 12.84
C GLY A 100 8.22 7.24 14.27
N GLU A 101 8.15 8.15 15.23
CA GLU A 101 7.71 7.86 16.61
C GLU A 101 6.26 7.35 16.63
N ASP A 102 5.38 7.96 15.84
CA ASP A 102 3.97 7.58 15.72
C ASP A 102 3.80 6.16 15.18
N ILE A 103 4.60 5.77 14.17
CA ILE A 103 4.58 4.43 13.61
C ILE A 103 5.03 3.42 14.67
N ALA A 104 6.15 3.69 15.34
CA ALA A 104 6.64 2.83 16.40
C ALA A 104 5.61 2.69 17.54
N ALA A 105 4.91 3.77 17.89
CA ALA A 105 3.88 3.78 18.90
C ALA A 105 2.62 3.00 18.45
N LYS A 106 2.18 3.12 17.19
CA LYS A 106 1.09 2.29 16.61
C LYS A 106 1.43 0.80 16.68
N VAL A 107 2.67 0.41 16.35
CA VAL A 107 3.15 -0.97 16.48
C VAL A 107 3.08 -1.43 17.94
N GLN A 108 3.56 -0.62 18.88
CA GLN A 108 3.48 -0.96 20.30
C GLN A 108 2.02 -1.10 20.79
N ALA A 109 1.10 -0.26 20.31
CA ALA A 109 -0.31 -0.29 20.69
C ALA A 109 -0.98 -1.61 20.27
N ILE A 110 -0.81 -2.06 19.03
CA ILE A 110 -1.42 -3.33 18.56
C ILE A 110 -0.85 -4.57 19.25
N LEU A 111 0.32 -4.46 19.88
CA LEU A 111 0.94 -5.55 20.66
C LEU A 111 0.46 -5.58 22.12
N LYS A 112 -0.28 -4.57 22.59
CA LYS A 112 -0.80 -4.51 23.98
C LYS A 112 -1.87 -5.57 24.25
N PRO A 113 -2.91 -5.76 23.39
CA PRO A 113 -3.86 -6.83 23.63
C PRO A 113 -3.20 -8.20 23.46
N ARG A 114 -3.39 -9.09 24.44
CA ARG A 114 -2.62 -10.33 24.56
C ARG A 114 -2.70 -11.19 23.29
N VAL A 115 -3.91 -11.47 22.79
CA VAL A 115 -4.12 -12.36 21.65
C VAL A 115 -3.53 -11.75 20.37
N MET A 116 -3.70 -10.45 20.15
CA MET A 116 -3.12 -9.77 18.99
C MET A 116 -1.60 -9.78 19.05
N GLY A 117 -1.04 -9.42 20.21
CA GLY A 117 0.41 -9.41 20.43
C GLY A 117 1.05 -10.78 20.22
N GLU A 118 0.43 -11.85 20.74
CA GLU A 118 0.89 -13.23 20.51
C GLU A 118 0.77 -13.64 19.04
N PHE A 119 -0.32 -13.26 18.37
CA PHE A 119 -0.52 -13.56 16.96
C PHE A 119 0.56 -12.91 16.08
N TYR A 120 0.80 -11.61 16.23
CA TYR A 120 1.81 -10.94 15.41
C TYR A 120 3.22 -11.43 15.71
N LYS A 121 3.56 -11.68 16.98
CA LYS A 121 4.87 -12.24 17.34
C LYS A 121 5.08 -13.64 16.75
N LYS A 122 4.03 -14.46 16.71
CA LYS A 122 4.09 -15.81 16.11
C LYS A 122 4.37 -15.78 14.61
N TYR A 123 3.88 -14.77 13.91
CA TYR A 123 4.05 -14.61 12.47
C TYR A 123 5.10 -13.57 12.09
N ASP A 124 5.86 -13.01 13.03
CA ASP A 124 6.89 -12.02 12.72
C ASP A 124 7.90 -12.60 11.71
N LYS A 125 8.16 -11.84 10.64
CA LYS A 125 8.99 -12.23 9.50
C LYS A 125 8.45 -13.43 8.72
N ALA A 126 7.15 -13.70 8.83
CA ALA A 126 6.46 -14.72 8.06
C ALA A 126 5.26 -14.12 7.30
N LYS A 127 4.74 -14.91 6.37
CA LYS A 127 3.48 -14.59 5.69
C LYS A 127 2.33 -14.67 6.69
N PHE A 128 1.40 -13.76 6.57
CA PHE A 128 0.11 -13.83 7.23
C PHE A 128 -0.56 -15.16 6.82
N PRO A 129 -1.05 -15.95 7.78
CA PRO A 129 -1.68 -17.23 7.49
C PRO A 129 -2.95 -17.06 6.67
N LYS A 130 -3.32 -18.09 5.89
CA LYS A 130 -4.63 -18.14 5.22
C LYS A 130 -5.75 -18.04 6.26
N GLU A 131 -6.91 -17.51 5.84
CA GLU A 131 -8.10 -17.24 6.68
C GLU A 131 -8.39 -18.36 7.70
N ASN A 132 -8.55 -19.60 7.22
CA ASN A 132 -8.85 -20.77 8.05
C ASN A 132 -7.75 -21.11 9.08
N ILE A 133 -6.48 -20.89 8.73
CA ILE A 133 -5.36 -21.09 9.64
C ILE A 133 -5.30 -19.97 10.67
N ALA A 134 -5.53 -18.73 10.24
CA ALA A 134 -5.59 -17.57 11.13
C ALA A 134 -6.69 -17.75 12.20
N GLU A 135 -7.89 -18.16 11.78
CA GLU A 135 -9.01 -18.47 12.68
C GLU A 135 -8.64 -19.55 13.70
N ASN A 136 -8.11 -20.69 13.24
CA ASN A 136 -7.72 -21.80 14.13
C ASN A 136 -6.64 -21.38 15.13
N VAL A 137 -5.70 -20.53 14.70
CA VAL A 137 -4.67 -19.99 15.60
C VAL A 137 -5.31 -19.08 16.64
N LEU A 138 -6.17 -18.14 16.25
CA LEU A 138 -6.86 -17.27 17.21
C LEU A 138 -7.74 -18.08 18.19
N VAL A 139 -8.39 -19.14 17.72
CA VAL A 139 -9.13 -20.07 18.60
C VAL A 139 -8.20 -20.75 19.60
N SER A 140 -7.02 -21.21 19.15
CA SER A 140 -6.02 -21.79 20.05
C SER A 140 -5.47 -20.81 21.09
N LEU A 141 -5.52 -19.50 20.80
CA LEU A 141 -5.10 -18.42 21.70
C LEU A 141 -6.23 -17.97 22.65
N GLY A 142 -7.44 -18.53 22.55
CA GLY A 142 -8.56 -18.29 23.44
C GLY A 142 -9.74 -17.50 22.84
N VAL A 143 -9.74 -17.24 21.53
CA VAL A 143 -10.88 -16.60 20.85
C VAL A 143 -12.00 -17.64 20.61
N PRO A 144 -13.26 -17.39 20.98
CA PRO A 144 -14.38 -18.25 20.65
C PRO A 144 -14.50 -18.45 19.14
N LYS A 145 -14.83 -19.67 18.71
CA LYS A 145 -14.89 -20.04 17.29
C LYS A 145 -15.83 -19.14 16.50
N GLU A 146 -16.93 -18.72 17.12
CA GLU A 146 -17.95 -17.85 16.51
C GLU A 146 -17.44 -16.44 16.25
N ARG A 147 -16.35 -16.03 16.93
CA ARG A 147 -15.72 -14.71 16.79
C ARG A 147 -14.39 -14.77 16.05
N ALA A 148 -13.93 -15.95 15.63
CA ALA A 148 -12.62 -16.13 15.02
C ALA A 148 -12.49 -15.34 13.71
N ALA A 149 -13.50 -15.40 12.83
CA ALA A 149 -13.49 -14.66 11.56
C ALA A 149 -13.46 -13.13 11.77
N GLU A 150 -14.30 -12.60 12.67
CA GLU A 150 -14.29 -11.18 13.07
C GLU A 150 -12.91 -10.78 13.61
N ALA A 151 -12.32 -11.61 14.46
CA ALA A 151 -11.01 -11.39 15.04
C ALA A 151 -9.89 -11.39 13.99
N VAL A 152 -9.94 -12.26 12.97
CA VAL A 152 -8.99 -12.24 11.84
C VAL A 152 -9.09 -10.92 11.08
N GLY A 153 -10.31 -10.46 10.79
CA GLY A 153 -10.55 -9.17 10.15
C GLY A 153 -9.93 -8.02 10.93
N LEU A 154 -10.15 -8.00 12.25
CA LEU A 154 -9.61 -6.98 13.14
C LEU A 154 -8.08 -7.00 13.23
N VAL A 155 -7.47 -8.19 13.28
CA VAL A 155 -6.00 -8.34 13.21
C VAL A 155 -5.50 -7.83 11.85
N ARG A 156 -6.16 -8.14 10.75
CA ARG A 156 -5.75 -7.65 9.43
C ARG A 156 -5.80 -6.12 9.34
N GLU A 157 -6.92 -5.52 9.76
CA GLU A 157 -7.13 -4.07 9.76
C GLU A 157 -6.07 -3.34 10.58
N ASN A 158 -5.85 -3.79 11.83
CA ASN A 158 -4.86 -3.17 12.73
C ASN A 158 -3.43 -3.33 12.23
N GLY A 159 -3.11 -4.48 11.64
CA GLY A 159 -1.79 -4.76 11.13
C GLY A 159 -1.46 -3.89 9.93
N LEU A 160 -2.42 -3.68 9.02
CA LEU A 160 -2.28 -2.76 7.90
C LEU A 160 -2.14 -1.31 8.39
N PHE A 161 -3.02 -0.89 9.30
CA PHE A 161 -3.03 0.48 9.85
C PHE A 161 -1.73 0.85 10.59
N SER A 162 -1.13 -0.11 11.31
CA SER A 162 0.14 0.09 12.03
C SER A 162 1.40 -0.10 11.16
N GLY A 163 1.25 -0.52 9.89
CA GLY A 163 2.37 -0.83 9.00
C GLY A 163 3.12 -2.13 9.32
N VAL A 164 2.59 -2.94 10.25
CA VAL A 164 3.11 -4.28 10.60
C VAL A 164 2.78 -5.29 9.52
N LEU A 165 1.58 -5.20 8.94
CA LEU A 165 1.20 -6.00 7.79
C LEU A 165 1.49 -5.22 6.53
N ARG A 166 2.22 -5.86 5.63
CA ARG A 166 2.63 -5.28 4.35
C ARG A 166 2.16 -6.18 3.25
N ASP A 167 1.49 -5.58 2.27
CA ASP A 167 1.23 -6.27 1.03
C ASP A 167 2.54 -6.49 0.31
N THR A 168 2.93 -7.76 0.21
CA THR A 168 4.06 -8.19 -0.62
C THR A 168 3.51 -8.96 -1.81
N LYS A 169 4.31 -9.08 -2.86
CA LYS A 169 4.00 -9.91 -4.04
C LYS A 169 3.67 -11.37 -3.69
N THR A 170 4.07 -11.82 -2.50
CA THR A 170 3.90 -13.20 -2.03
C THR A 170 2.72 -13.38 -1.07
N GLY A 171 1.94 -12.32 -0.86
CA GLY A 171 0.86 -12.21 0.10
C GLY A 171 1.18 -11.22 1.23
N LEU A 172 0.22 -11.05 2.14
CA LEU A 172 0.37 -10.19 3.30
C LEU A 172 1.51 -10.73 4.20
N PHE A 173 2.47 -9.90 4.56
CA PHE A 173 3.66 -10.26 5.34
C PHE A 173 3.71 -9.49 6.65
N VAL A 174 4.09 -10.14 7.75
CA VAL A 174 4.16 -9.53 9.08
C VAL A 174 5.60 -9.09 9.38
N ALA A 175 5.81 -7.82 9.70
CA ALA A 175 7.11 -7.25 10.04
C ALA A 175 7.01 -6.27 11.21
N LEU A 176 7.41 -6.71 12.42
CA LEU A 176 7.31 -5.91 13.65
C LEU A 176 8.44 -4.89 13.86
N GLY A 177 9.53 -4.96 13.10
CA GLY A 177 10.74 -4.17 13.37
C GLY A 177 11.51 -3.66 12.15
N SER A 178 10.96 -3.79 10.94
CA SER A 178 11.62 -3.23 9.75
C SER A 178 11.05 -1.84 9.48
N PRO A 179 11.82 -0.74 9.44
CA PRO A 179 11.28 0.55 9.03
C PRO A 179 10.66 0.43 7.63
N SER A 180 9.41 0.85 7.48
CA SER A 180 8.79 1.02 6.15
C SER A 180 9.00 2.46 5.71
N PRO A 181 9.31 2.71 4.41
CA PRO A 181 9.06 4.02 3.84
C PRO A 181 7.55 4.33 3.96
N HIS A 182 7.23 5.51 4.48
CA HIS A 182 5.88 5.95 4.79
C HIS A 182 4.96 5.86 3.57
N VAL A 183 3.85 5.12 3.70
CA VAL A 183 2.66 5.31 2.86
C VAL A 183 1.70 6.14 3.69
N GLN A 184 1.63 7.45 3.42
CA GLN A 184 0.59 8.29 3.99
C GLN A 184 -0.73 7.95 3.28
N THR A 185 -1.63 7.28 4.00
CA THR A 185 -3.06 7.24 3.68
C THR A 185 -3.60 8.66 3.85
N LYS A 186 -3.80 9.38 2.74
CA LYS A 186 -4.68 10.56 2.73
C LYS A 186 -6.11 10.05 2.74
N GLU A 187 -6.74 10.15 3.90
CA GLU A 187 -8.19 10.08 4.01
C GLU A 187 -8.81 11.26 3.27
N SER A 188 -9.78 10.93 2.43
CA SER A 188 -10.66 11.84 1.74
C SER A 188 -11.59 12.53 2.75
N SER A 189 -11.49 13.85 2.86
CA SER A 189 -12.64 14.68 3.18
C SER A 189 -12.77 15.74 2.10
N SER A 190 -13.96 15.76 1.52
CA SER A 190 -14.49 16.78 0.63
C SER A 190 -14.67 18.08 1.40
N ASP A 191 -14.13 19.18 0.88
CA ASP A 191 -14.91 20.39 0.64
C ASP A 191 -14.17 21.26 -0.39
N GLU A 192 -14.97 21.90 -1.24
CA GLU A 192 -14.60 22.66 -2.43
C GLU A 192 -13.96 24.02 -2.09
N GLU A 193 -13.28 24.58 -3.10
CA GLU A 193 -12.82 25.97 -3.25
C GLU A 193 -11.62 26.42 -2.39
N ASP A 194 -10.41 26.48 -2.97
CA ASP A 194 -9.93 27.62 -3.77
C ASP A 194 -8.47 27.36 -4.17
N VAL A 195 -8.12 27.72 -5.41
CA VAL A 195 -6.79 27.48 -5.97
C VAL A 195 -5.92 28.70 -5.68
N PRO A 196 -4.69 28.50 -5.16
CA PRO A 196 -3.59 29.22 -5.77
C PRO A 196 -2.49 28.25 -6.18
N SER A 197 -2.17 28.36 -7.46
CA SER A 197 -0.99 27.85 -8.13
C SER A 197 0.29 27.99 -7.28
N VAL A 198 0.97 26.88 -7.00
CA VAL A 198 2.39 26.91 -6.64
C VAL A 198 3.11 25.94 -7.58
N GLN A 199 4.04 26.50 -8.35
CA GLN A 199 4.96 25.76 -9.21
C GLN A 199 5.76 24.77 -8.34
N PRO A 200 6.05 23.54 -8.81
CA PRO A 200 6.87 22.64 -8.03
C PRO A 200 8.30 23.17 -7.98
N ASP A 201 8.75 23.54 -6.78
CA ASP A 201 10.15 23.87 -6.50
C ASP A 201 11.03 22.65 -6.83
N ALA A 202 12.10 22.90 -7.59
CA ALA A 202 13.03 21.91 -8.11
C ALA A 202 13.80 21.10 -7.04
N PHE A 203 13.52 21.33 -5.75
CA PHE A 203 14.24 20.75 -4.62
C PHE A 203 13.72 19.37 -4.19
N GLU A 204 12.42 19.08 -4.37
CA GLU A 204 11.84 17.79 -3.93
C GLU A 204 12.14 16.60 -4.88
N LEU A 205 12.44 16.89 -6.16
CA LEU A 205 12.80 15.87 -7.16
C LEU A 205 14.23 15.35 -6.98
N GLU A 206 15.15 16.18 -6.47
CA GLU A 206 16.53 15.76 -6.20
C GLU A 206 16.63 14.87 -4.95
N GLU A 207 15.81 15.10 -3.93
CA GLU A 207 15.84 14.32 -2.70
C GLU A 207 15.23 12.92 -2.88
N PHE A 208 14.18 12.81 -3.71
CA PHE A 208 13.62 11.53 -4.12
C PHE A 208 14.59 10.74 -5.00
N ALA A 209 15.32 11.40 -5.91
CA ALA A 209 16.35 10.76 -6.73
C ALA A 209 17.56 10.29 -5.91
N LYS A 210 17.95 11.02 -4.86
CA LYS A 210 19.05 10.64 -3.94
C LYS A 210 18.70 9.42 -3.10
N LYS A 211 17.47 9.30 -2.62
CA LYS A 211 17.02 8.15 -1.81
C LYS A 211 16.86 6.85 -2.61
N VAL A 212 16.56 6.93 -3.91
CA VAL A 212 16.52 5.75 -4.80
C VAL A 212 17.91 5.30 -5.26
N SER A 213 18.89 6.22 -5.30
CA SER A 213 20.27 5.94 -5.73
C SER A 213 21.24 5.52 -4.60
N GLY A 214 20.78 5.47 -3.35
CA GLY A 214 21.65 5.28 -2.19
C GLY A 214 21.77 3.85 -1.69
N VAL A 215 22.59 3.02 -2.34
CA VAL A 215 23.72 2.23 -1.78
C VAL A 215 24.41 1.56 -2.96
N VAL A 216 25.41 2.23 -3.56
CA VAL A 216 26.79 1.75 -3.80
C VAL A 216 27.52 2.95 -4.40
N GLU A 217 27.99 3.88 -3.56
CA GLU A 217 29.11 4.73 -3.96
C GLU A 217 30.40 3.92 -3.74
N THR A 218 30.79 3.18 -4.77
CA THR A 218 32.21 2.90 -5.01
C THR A 218 32.53 3.54 -6.36
N LYS A 219 33.59 4.35 -6.39
CA LYS A 219 34.06 5.27 -7.44
C LYS A 219 34.31 4.67 -8.86
N THR A 220 33.60 3.63 -9.27
CA THR A 220 33.81 2.89 -10.52
C THR A 220 32.67 3.06 -11.53
N GLN A 221 31.48 3.55 -11.14
CA GLN A 221 30.31 3.60 -12.03
C GLN A 221 30.20 4.84 -12.93
N ALA A 222 30.76 5.99 -12.54
CA ALA A 222 30.76 7.18 -13.39
C ALA A 222 31.53 6.99 -14.72
N ALA A 223 32.44 6.01 -14.79
CA ALA A 223 33.16 5.65 -16.01
C ALA A 223 32.42 4.63 -16.90
N LEU A 224 31.30 4.06 -16.44
CA LEU A 224 30.50 3.05 -17.18
C LEU A 224 29.27 3.66 -17.88
N GLU A 225 28.83 4.86 -17.47
CA GLU A 225 27.63 5.51 -18.03
C GLU A 225 27.80 6.01 -19.47
N GLU A 226 29.03 6.27 -19.94
CA GLU A 226 29.27 6.79 -21.29
C GLU A 226 29.01 5.80 -22.44
N LYS A 227 28.68 4.52 -22.15
CA LYS A 227 28.50 3.48 -23.18
C LYS A 227 27.28 2.58 -23.02
N ASN A 228 26.41 2.80 -22.04
CA ASN A 228 25.25 1.92 -21.88
C ASN A 228 24.20 2.22 -22.97
N THR A 229 24.10 1.34 -23.97
CA THR A 229 23.10 1.40 -25.05
C THR A 229 21.97 0.40 -24.86
N ASN A 230 21.87 -0.21 -23.68
CA ASN A 230 20.84 -1.22 -23.41
C ASN A 230 19.46 -0.54 -23.29
N VAL A 231 18.47 -1.07 -24.01
CA VAL A 231 17.09 -0.59 -23.95
C VAL A 231 16.20 -1.73 -23.50
N PHE A 232 15.52 -1.52 -22.38
CA PHE A 232 14.55 -2.47 -21.87
C PHE A 232 13.31 -2.46 -22.77
N ILE A 233 12.79 -3.63 -23.14
CA ILE A 233 11.49 -3.77 -23.80
C ILE A 233 10.60 -4.57 -22.87
N SER A 234 9.47 -3.98 -22.48
CA SER A 234 8.51 -4.66 -21.63
C SER A 234 7.82 -5.82 -22.35
N HIS A 235 7.26 -6.72 -21.55
CA HIS A 235 6.57 -7.88 -22.08
C HIS A 235 5.12 -7.52 -22.43
N GLY A 236 4.75 -7.66 -23.71
CA GLY A 236 3.36 -7.64 -24.15
C GLY A 236 2.95 -8.96 -24.78
N LYS A 237 1.64 -9.23 -24.84
CA LYS A 237 1.12 -10.46 -25.48
C LYS A 237 1.43 -10.49 -26.97
N ASN A 238 1.61 -9.31 -27.59
CA ASN A 238 1.92 -9.19 -29.00
C ASN A 238 3.43 -9.37 -29.28
N ARG A 239 3.86 -10.64 -29.40
CA ARG A 239 5.24 -11.00 -29.74
C ARG A 239 5.73 -10.37 -31.05
N LYS A 240 4.85 -10.15 -32.03
CA LYS A 240 5.22 -9.53 -33.31
C LYS A 240 5.68 -8.08 -33.14
N ILE A 241 5.02 -7.33 -32.25
CA ILE A 241 5.40 -5.94 -31.93
C ILE A 241 6.73 -5.92 -31.16
N VAL A 242 6.92 -6.82 -30.20
CA VAL A 242 8.18 -6.95 -29.46
C VAL A 242 9.35 -7.27 -30.40
N ASP A 243 9.15 -8.15 -31.38
CA ASP A 243 10.19 -8.49 -32.36
C ASP A 243 10.51 -7.31 -33.30
N GLN A 244 9.50 -6.57 -33.76
CA GLN A 244 9.71 -5.32 -34.52
C GLN A 244 10.47 -4.26 -33.71
N LEU A 245 10.18 -4.12 -32.41
CA LEU A 245 10.93 -3.21 -31.53
C LEU A 245 12.40 -3.60 -31.39
N LYS A 246 12.72 -4.90 -31.30
CA LYS A 246 14.12 -5.37 -31.25
C LYS A 246 14.88 -4.96 -32.51
N GLU A 247 14.28 -5.18 -33.69
CA GLU A 247 14.89 -4.82 -34.97
C GLU A 247 15.12 -3.30 -35.07
N LEU A 248 14.10 -2.50 -34.71
CA LEU A 248 14.16 -1.04 -34.70
C LEU A 248 15.26 -0.52 -33.77
N LEU A 249 15.33 -1.00 -32.54
CA LEU A 249 16.34 -0.57 -31.56
C LEU A 249 17.74 -0.97 -32.00
N THR A 250 17.90 -2.17 -32.56
CA THR A 250 19.18 -2.64 -33.12
C THR A 250 19.63 -1.74 -34.27
N PHE A 251 18.71 -1.34 -35.16
CA PHE A 251 18.99 -0.38 -36.23
C PHE A 251 19.40 0.99 -35.68
N GLY A 252 18.79 1.44 -34.59
CA GLY A 252 19.16 2.64 -33.83
C GLY A 252 20.52 2.54 -33.10
N LYS A 253 21.23 1.40 -33.21
CA LYS A 253 22.44 1.06 -32.45
C LYS A 253 22.20 1.04 -30.92
N PHE A 254 21.04 0.54 -30.52
CA PHE A 254 20.73 0.17 -29.15
C PHE A 254 20.74 -1.35 -29.00
N THR A 255 20.98 -1.83 -27.78
CA THR A 255 20.98 -3.25 -27.45
C THR A 255 19.65 -3.59 -26.75
N PRO A 256 18.68 -4.22 -27.43
CA PRO A 256 17.40 -4.52 -26.81
C PRO A 256 17.54 -5.63 -25.76
N ILE A 257 17.11 -5.36 -24.54
CA ILE A 257 16.97 -6.34 -23.46
C ILE A 257 15.47 -6.60 -23.28
N VAL A 258 15.04 -7.78 -23.71
CA VAL A 258 13.66 -8.23 -23.53
C VAL A 258 13.63 -9.14 -22.33
N SER A 259 12.92 -8.73 -21.28
CA SER A 259 12.72 -9.64 -20.16
C SER A 259 11.84 -10.80 -20.61
N VAL A 260 12.41 -12.00 -20.52
CA VAL A 260 11.67 -13.24 -20.75
C VAL A 260 11.22 -13.76 -19.39
N GLU A 261 9.90 -13.95 -19.24
CA GLU A 261 9.32 -14.88 -18.28
C GLU A 261 9.85 -16.28 -18.59
N LYS A 262 11.04 -16.59 -18.08
CA LYS A 262 11.43 -17.96 -17.83
C LYS A 262 11.10 -18.20 -16.38
N ASP A 263 10.36 -19.27 -16.11
CA ASP A 263 10.33 -19.97 -14.83
C ASP A 263 11.75 -20.50 -14.53
N ALA A 264 12.72 -19.61 -14.36
CA ALA A 264 13.94 -19.95 -13.67
C ALA A 264 13.50 -20.14 -12.22
N ALA A 265 13.53 -21.40 -11.77
CA ALA A 265 12.89 -21.93 -10.56
C ALA A 265 13.31 -21.28 -9.22
N SER A 266 13.91 -20.09 -9.23
CA SER A 266 14.55 -19.48 -8.08
C SER A 266 14.48 -17.95 -8.03
N ILE A 267 13.98 -17.26 -9.06
CA ILE A 267 13.86 -15.78 -9.04
C ILE A 267 12.42 -15.40 -9.44
N PRO A 268 11.66 -14.70 -8.57
CA PRO A 268 10.36 -14.15 -8.92
C PRO A 268 10.45 -13.31 -10.22
N VAL A 269 9.54 -13.55 -11.18
CA VAL A 269 9.48 -12.84 -12.47
C VAL A 269 9.65 -11.31 -12.32
N PRO A 270 9.00 -10.63 -11.36
CA PRO A 270 9.17 -9.19 -11.22
C PRO A 270 10.54 -8.74 -10.71
N GLU A 271 11.28 -9.60 -10.00
CA GLU A 271 12.63 -9.30 -9.51
C GLU A 271 13.62 -9.31 -10.68
N LYS A 272 13.52 -10.31 -11.55
CA LYS A 272 14.30 -10.38 -12.79
C LYS A 272 14.01 -9.20 -13.73
N VAL A 273 12.73 -8.82 -13.88
CA VAL A 273 12.35 -7.64 -14.67
C VAL A 273 13.06 -6.39 -14.15
N PHE A 274 13.12 -6.17 -12.84
CA PHE A 274 13.81 -5.02 -12.26
C PHE A 274 15.34 -5.09 -12.40
N GLU A 275 15.94 -6.28 -12.31
CA GLU A 275 17.36 -6.48 -12.59
C GLU A 275 17.68 -6.13 -14.05
N ASP A 276 16.90 -6.67 -15.00
CA ASP A 276 17.03 -6.37 -16.43
C ASP A 276 16.86 -4.87 -16.71
N MET A 277 15.90 -4.22 -16.03
CA MET A 277 15.70 -2.77 -16.13
C MET A 277 16.88 -1.96 -15.57
N ARG A 278 17.46 -2.35 -14.44
CA ARG A 278 18.64 -1.65 -13.87
C ARG A 278 19.88 -1.73 -14.77
N LEU A 279 19.96 -2.75 -15.62
CA LEU A 279 21.03 -2.89 -16.60
C LEU A 279 20.80 -2.04 -17.87
N CYS A 280 19.62 -1.43 -18.01
CA CYS A 280 19.24 -0.63 -19.17
C CYS A 280 19.45 0.86 -18.94
N TYR A 281 19.66 1.56 -20.06
CA TYR A 281 19.77 3.01 -20.14
C TYR A 281 18.42 3.69 -20.35
N ALA A 282 17.55 3.05 -21.12
CA ALA A 282 16.23 3.52 -21.49
C ALA A 282 15.23 2.36 -21.59
N ALA A 283 13.94 2.66 -21.75
CA ALA A 283 12.90 1.63 -21.90
C ALA A 283 11.82 1.95 -22.94
N VAL A 284 11.32 0.90 -23.59
CA VAL A 284 10.02 0.89 -24.28
C VAL A 284 9.07 0.04 -23.45
N ILE A 285 7.99 0.66 -22.96
CA ILE A 285 6.94 -0.07 -22.25
C ILE A 285 5.76 -0.26 -23.19
N HIS A 286 5.59 -1.47 -23.70
CA HIS A 286 4.47 -1.90 -24.51
C HIS A 286 3.21 -2.09 -23.66
N VAL A 287 2.12 -1.46 -24.10
CA VAL A 287 0.82 -1.42 -23.43
C VAL A 287 -0.24 -1.88 -24.43
N ASP A 288 -0.77 -3.09 -24.24
CA ASP A 288 -1.83 -3.68 -25.06
C ASP A 288 -3.20 -3.65 -24.35
N LYS A 289 -4.27 -3.92 -25.10
CA LYS A 289 -5.62 -4.05 -24.51
C LYS A 289 -5.70 -5.33 -23.69
N GLU A 290 -6.07 -5.20 -22.42
CA GLU A 290 -6.34 -6.37 -21.58
C GLU A 290 -7.76 -6.36 -21.00
N GLY A 291 -8.67 -7.00 -21.74
CA GLY A 291 -10.03 -7.26 -21.29
C GLY A 291 -10.90 -6.00 -21.16
N GLU A 292 -12.19 -6.22 -21.35
CA GLU A 292 -13.22 -5.21 -21.15
C GLU A 292 -13.98 -5.58 -19.87
N PHE A 293 -14.05 -4.66 -18.91
CA PHE A 293 -14.95 -4.81 -17.77
C PHE A 293 -16.07 -3.79 -17.87
N LEU A 294 -17.30 -4.27 -17.69
CA LEU A 294 -18.49 -3.44 -17.56
C LEU A 294 -18.55 -2.95 -16.11
N ASP A 295 -18.62 -1.63 -15.92
CA ASP A 295 -19.00 -1.06 -14.63
C ASP A 295 -20.50 -1.31 -14.35
N ALA A 296 -20.94 -0.97 -13.13
CA ALA A 296 -22.34 -1.11 -12.72
C ALA A 296 -23.32 -0.26 -13.56
N ASP A 297 -22.78 0.72 -14.30
CA ASP A 297 -23.49 1.66 -15.17
C ASP A 297 -23.49 1.21 -16.65
N GLY A 298 -22.89 0.06 -16.96
CA GLY A 298 -22.83 -0.51 -18.31
C GLY A 298 -21.78 0.11 -19.22
N ASN A 299 -20.83 0.88 -18.69
CA ASN A 299 -19.69 1.39 -19.46
C ASN A 299 -18.54 0.41 -19.47
N THR A 300 -17.99 0.19 -20.67
CA THR A 300 -16.79 -0.59 -20.86
C THR A 300 -15.55 0.21 -20.46
N HIS A 301 -14.83 -0.28 -19.46
CA HIS A 301 -13.51 0.21 -19.08
C HIS A 301 -12.45 -0.82 -19.47
N THR A 302 -11.37 -0.34 -20.08
CA THR A 302 -10.18 -1.15 -20.38
C THR A 302 -9.27 -1.11 -19.16
N ARG A 303 -9.00 -2.27 -18.53
CA ARG A 303 -8.03 -2.34 -17.43
C ARG A 303 -6.65 -2.56 -18.01
N LEU A 304 -5.65 -1.82 -17.54
CA LEU A 304 -4.26 -2.13 -17.84
C LEU A 304 -3.80 -3.34 -17.02
N ASN A 305 -2.95 -4.16 -17.60
CA ASN A 305 -2.30 -5.26 -16.89
C ASN A 305 -1.54 -4.72 -15.67
N GLU A 306 -1.68 -5.37 -14.51
CA GLU A 306 -0.98 -4.98 -13.28
C GLU A 306 0.54 -5.05 -13.44
N ASN A 307 1.05 -5.97 -14.26
CA ASN A 307 2.48 -6.05 -14.60
C ASN A 307 2.94 -4.84 -15.40
N VAL A 308 2.15 -4.39 -16.38
CA VAL A 308 2.46 -3.21 -17.19
C VAL A 308 2.47 -1.95 -16.32
N LEU A 309 1.54 -1.82 -15.36
CA LEU A 309 1.55 -0.71 -14.39
C LEU A 309 2.82 -0.69 -13.53
N ILE A 310 3.29 -1.87 -13.10
CA ILE A 310 4.54 -2.01 -12.33
C ILE A 310 5.75 -1.59 -13.18
N GLU A 311 5.80 -2.01 -14.44
CA GLU A 311 6.87 -1.65 -15.37
C GLU A 311 6.88 -0.16 -15.70
N ILE A 312 5.72 0.47 -15.89
CA ILE A 312 5.60 1.93 -16.06
C ILE A 312 6.13 2.64 -14.82
N GLY A 313 5.72 2.21 -13.62
CA GLY A 313 6.19 2.79 -12.36
C GLY A 313 7.71 2.67 -12.20
N ALA A 314 8.27 1.50 -12.51
CA ALA A 314 9.72 1.29 -12.47
C ALA A 314 10.46 2.12 -13.54
N ALA A 315 9.89 2.28 -14.72
CA ALA A 315 10.48 3.09 -15.78
C ALA A 315 10.55 4.58 -15.41
N ILE A 316 9.51 5.10 -14.76
CA ILE A 316 9.51 6.47 -14.21
C ILE A 316 10.64 6.65 -13.19
N ALA A 317 10.81 5.68 -12.29
CA ALA A 317 11.83 5.75 -11.24
C ALA A 317 13.27 5.60 -11.77
N LEU A 318 13.50 4.67 -12.71
CA LEU A 318 14.85 4.31 -13.17
C LEU A 318 15.36 5.18 -14.32
N TYR A 319 14.48 5.57 -15.25
CA TYR A 319 14.90 6.20 -16.51
C TYR A 319 14.55 7.69 -16.61
N ARG A 320 13.79 8.23 -15.65
CA ARG A 320 13.29 9.61 -15.65
C ARG A 320 12.55 9.93 -16.95
N LYS A 321 13.19 10.61 -17.92
CA LYS A 321 12.61 10.97 -19.23
C LYS A 321 13.02 10.01 -20.35
N ARG A 322 13.89 9.03 -20.09
CA ARG A 322 14.45 8.09 -21.10
C ARG A 322 13.59 6.83 -21.23
N PHE A 323 12.29 7.00 -21.35
CA PHE A 323 11.40 5.90 -21.67
C PHE A 323 10.22 6.37 -22.51
N ILE A 324 9.59 5.44 -23.23
CA ILE A 324 8.42 5.71 -24.04
C ILE A 324 7.38 4.61 -23.83
N LEU A 325 6.10 5.01 -23.74
CA LEU A 325 4.99 4.08 -23.77
C LEU A 325 4.63 3.77 -25.23
N LEU A 326 4.61 2.50 -25.61
CA LEU A 326 4.05 2.06 -26.89
C LEU A 326 2.65 1.50 -26.65
N VAL A 327 1.62 2.25 -27.03
CA VAL A 327 0.23 2.00 -26.62
C VAL A 327 -0.60 1.55 -27.82
N GLU A 328 -1.36 0.48 -27.67
CA GLU A 328 -2.32 0.07 -28.70
C GLU A 328 -3.44 1.10 -28.85
N THR A 329 -3.79 1.47 -30.08
CA THR A 329 -4.88 2.40 -30.36
C THR A 329 -6.18 1.95 -29.71
N GLY A 330 -6.78 2.81 -28.89
CA GLY A 330 -8.01 2.54 -28.15
C GLY A 330 -7.79 2.10 -26.69
N VAL A 331 -6.56 1.88 -26.24
CA VAL A 331 -6.27 1.69 -24.81
C VAL A 331 -6.40 3.03 -24.08
N LYS A 332 -7.28 3.06 -23.06
CA LYS A 332 -7.39 4.21 -22.16
C LYS A 332 -6.38 4.09 -21.03
N LEU A 333 -5.39 4.99 -21.01
CA LEU A 333 -4.48 5.12 -19.89
C LEU A 333 -5.18 5.83 -18.70
N PRO A 334 -4.95 5.38 -17.45
CA PRO A 334 -5.30 6.11 -16.24
C PRO A 334 -4.84 7.57 -16.27
N SER A 335 -5.59 8.50 -15.64
CA SER A 335 -5.34 9.95 -15.70
C SER A 335 -3.92 10.34 -15.28
N ASN A 336 -3.35 9.64 -14.30
CA ASN A 336 -1.98 9.83 -13.83
C ASN A 336 -0.89 9.40 -14.84
N LEU A 337 -1.24 8.64 -15.89
CA LEU A 337 -0.32 8.16 -16.93
C LEU A 337 -0.55 8.87 -18.28
N GLN A 338 -1.60 9.67 -18.43
CA GLN A 338 -1.92 10.35 -19.70
C GLN A 338 -0.87 11.39 -20.11
N GLY A 339 -0.17 11.99 -19.15
CA GLY A 339 0.89 12.97 -19.40
C GLY A 339 2.24 12.36 -19.81
N LEU A 340 2.36 11.03 -19.82
CA LEU A 340 3.60 10.35 -20.21
C LEU A 340 3.77 10.33 -21.74
N TYR A 341 5.02 10.46 -22.18
CA TYR A 341 5.32 10.44 -23.60
C TYR A 341 5.01 9.06 -24.20
N ARG A 342 4.15 9.04 -25.22
CA ARG A 342 3.65 7.81 -25.83
C ARG A 342 3.71 7.81 -27.36
N CYS A 343 3.84 6.61 -27.91
CA CYS A 343 3.64 6.29 -29.31
C CYS A 343 2.45 5.35 -29.41
N GLU A 344 1.58 5.55 -30.40
CA GLU A 344 0.44 4.67 -30.62
C GLU A 344 0.73 3.72 -31.79
N TYR A 345 0.15 2.52 -31.78
CA TYR A 345 0.22 1.55 -32.87
C TYR A 345 -1.12 0.82 -33.03
N GLU A 346 -1.37 0.27 -34.21
CA GLU A 346 -2.62 -0.44 -34.52
C GLU A 346 -2.34 -1.85 -35.05
N GLY A 347 -3.13 -2.83 -34.57
CA GLY A 347 -3.03 -4.22 -35.01
C GLY A 347 -1.73 -4.90 -34.56
N ASP A 348 -1.05 -5.53 -35.51
CA ASP A 348 0.13 -6.38 -35.26
C ASP A 348 1.44 -5.79 -35.83
N GLN A 349 1.42 -4.55 -36.31
CA GLN A 349 2.57 -3.91 -36.93
C GLN A 349 2.78 -2.47 -36.45
N LEU A 350 4.05 -2.09 -36.33
CA LEU A 350 4.45 -0.71 -36.20
C LEU A 350 4.41 -0.06 -37.58
N ASP A 351 3.54 0.93 -37.73
CA ASP A 351 3.49 1.70 -38.96
C ASP A 351 4.73 2.60 -39.12
N TYR A 352 4.86 3.23 -40.28
CA TYR A 352 6.00 4.11 -40.57
C TYR A 352 6.07 5.29 -39.57
N ALA A 353 4.93 5.84 -39.18
CA ALA A 353 4.86 6.98 -38.27
C ALA A 353 5.35 6.61 -36.87
N ALA A 354 4.88 5.49 -36.31
CA ALA A 354 5.29 4.96 -35.02
C ALA A 354 6.78 4.60 -35.01
N THR A 355 7.25 3.93 -36.07
CA THR A 355 8.66 3.56 -36.24
C THR A 355 9.56 4.79 -36.22
N MET A 356 9.24 5.82 -37.02
CA MET A 356 10.01 7.06 -37.09
C MET A 356 9.98 7.83 -35.76
N LYS A 357 8.82 7.86 -35.09
CA LYS A 357 8.69 8.50 -33.78
C LYS A 357 9.56 7.81 -32.73
N LEU A 358 9.55 6.48 -32.68
CA LEU A 358 10.39 5.69 -31.79
C LEU A 358 11.87 5.96 -32.06
N LEU A 359 12.33 5.83 -33.30
CA LEU A 359 13.74 6.08 -33.67
C LEU A 359 14.20 7.50 -33.32
N LYS A 360 13.38 8.51 -33.59
CA LYS A 360 13.69 9.90 -33.23
C LYS A 360 13.82 10.07 -31.72
N THR A 361 12.87 9.53 -30.97
CA THR A 361 12.84 9.60 -29.51
C THR A 361 14.07 8.94 -28.90
N PHE A 362 14.46 7.75 -29.38
CA PHE A 362 15.66 7.07 -28.87
C PHE A 362 16.95 7.79 -29.26
N ASN A 363 17.01 8.45 -30.41
CA ASN A 363 18.15 9.30 -30.75
C ASN A 363 18.22 10.55 -29.85
N GLU A 364 17.10 11.11 -29.42
CA GLU A 364 17.04 12.22 -28.44
C GLU A 364 17.41 11.78 -27.02
N PHE A 365 17.39 10.47 -26.74
CA PHE A 365 17.89 9.94 -25.47
C PHE A 365 19.42 9.87 -25.42
N ARG A 366 20.13 9.94 -26.55
CA ARG A 366 21.59 10.12 -26.56
C ARG A 366 21.96 11.56 -26.26
#